data_AF-A0A956H0P0-F1
#
_entry.id   AF-A0A956H0P0-F1
#
_cell.length_a   1.000
_cell.length_b   1.000
_cell.length_c   1.000
_cell.angle_alpha   90.00
_cell.angle_beta   90.00
_cell.angle_gamma   90.00
#
_symmetry.space_group_name_H-M   'P 1'
#
loop_
_entity.id
_entity.type
_entity.pdbx_description
1 polymer ?
#
loop_
_entity_poly.entity_id
_entity_poly.type
_entity_poly.pdbx_seq_one_letter_code
_entity_poly.pdbx_strand_id
1 'polypeptide(L)'
;RLGFVGATLTAIEVDTPAARSLAPEQRMVALEGQPYPVALCGRDDMSGLCAAIEASAGKLADPQYDHDPQARRPLALQVRFPAHTPLSNNWLRALLSQASATRLAELAAVEAGVPTEPEPMVVTYSRLARGQGFVHNHDQKRAVDQHAMKLARDFLTESGWRVRTMNTLTFGHNFVCMRDGLEMRVEVRGTTGAGDRVFATAGEIEQAARDPEASALLVVFGIKVRHIEGRWLPEGGTLRFIESWDPKHTGTLRPKDYIYMLPPWED
;
A
#
# COMPACT_ATOMS: atom_id res chain seq x y z
N ARG A 1 -3.72 8.01 -10.14
CA ARG A 1 -4.06 6.63 -10.58
C ARG A 1 -5.20 6.67 -11.59
N LEU A 2 -6.39 7.17 -11.22
CA LEU A 2 -7.53 7.31 -12.14
C LEU A 2 -7.20 8.07 -13.43
N GLY A 3 -6.42 9.16 -13.37
CA GLY A 3 -5.97 9.86 -14.58
C GLY A 3 -5.12 9.03 -15.55
N PHE A 4 -4.29 8.11 -15.06
CA PHE A 4 -3.42 7.26 -15.88
C PHE A 4 -4.19 6.20 -16.65
N VAL A 5 -5.31 5.74 -16.11
CA VAL A 5 -6.18 4.75 -16.74
C VAL A 5 -7.25 5.42 -17.61
N GLY A 6 -7.06 6.71 -17.93
CA GLY A 6 -7.96 7.48 -18.76
C GLY A 6 -9.32 7.76 -18.11
N ALA A 7 -9.46 7.60 -16.79
CA ALA A 7 -10.75 7.77 -16.13
C ALA A 7 -11.25 9.22 -16.23
N THR A 8 -12.56 9.34 -16.38
CA THR A 8 -13.29 10.61 -16.35
C THR A 8 -14.18 10.58 -15.12
N LEU A 9 -14.07 11.59 -14.27
CA LEU A 9 -14.91 11.75 -13.09
C LEU A 9 -16.27 12.31 -13.52
N THR A 10 -17.35 11.55 -13.31
CA THR A 10 -18.70 11.94 -13.74
C THR A 10 -19.54 12.53 -12.63
N ALA A 11 -19.24 12.19 -11.38
CA ALA A 11 -19.81 12.82 -10.19
C ALA A 11 -18.98 12.47 -8.95
N ILE A 12 -19.14 13.26 -7.89
CA ILE A 12 -18.68 12.94 -6.54
C ILE A 12 -19.84 13.18 -5.59
N GLU A 13 -20.11 12.24 -4.71
CA GLU A 13 -21.17 12.33 -3.70
C GLU A 13 -20.59 12.12 -2.30
N VAL A 14 -21.18 12.76 -1.30
CA VAL A 14 -20.92 12.43 0.11
C VAL A 14 -21.60 11.10 0.43
N ASP A 15 -20.83 10.15 0.97
CA ASP A 15 -21.26 8.77 1.23
C ASP A 15 -21.30 8.46 2.72
N THR A 16 -22.09 9.23 3.46
CA THR A 16 -22.41 8.94 4.88
C THR A 16 -23.81 8.34 5.00
N PRO A 17 -24.09 7.57 6.07
CA PRO A 17 -25.43 7.07 6.33
C PRO A 17 -26.50 8.18 6.32
N ALA A 18 -26.17 9.37 6.84
CA ALA A 18 -27.04 10.53 6.84
C ALA A 18 -27.19 11.17 5.45
N ALA A 19 -26.12 11.29 4.66
CA ALA A 19 -26.21 11.86 3.31
C ALA A 19 -26.95 10.95 2.32
N ARG A 20 -27.01 9.64 2.57
CA ARG A 20 -27.71 8.67 1.71
C ARG A 20 -29.22 8.89 1.65
N SER A 21 -29.83 9.50 2.67
CA SER A 21 -31.26 9.83 2.70
C SER A 21 -31.60 11.16 2.04
N LEU A 22 -30.59 11.98 1.70
CA LEU A 22 -30.76 13.23 0.96
C LEU A 22 -30.95 12.97 -0.54
N ALA A 23 -31.57 13.92 -1.24
CA ALA A 23 -31.67 13.87 -2.69
C ALA A 23 -30.27 13.89 -3.33
N PRO A 24 -30.03 13.23 -4.48
CA PRO A 24 -28.73 13.19 -5.14
C PRO A 24 -28.07 14.57 -5.33
N GLU A 25 -28.88 15.57 -5.66
CA GLU A 25 -28.44 16.96 -5.86
C GLU A 25 -27.89 17.61 -4.58
N GLN A 26 -28.41 17.21 -3.42
CA GLN A 26 -28.04 17.77 -2.11
C GLN A 26 -26.78 17.13 -1.52
N ARG A 27 -26.35 15.99 -2.06
CA ARG A 27 -25.13 15.28 -1.64
C ARG A 27 -24.02 15.32 -2.69
N MET A 28 -24.28 15.91 -3.86
CA MET A 28 -23.31 16.04 -4.94
C MET A 28 -22.32 17.17 -4.66
N VAL A 29 -21.02 16.87 -4.74
CA VAL A 29 -19.96 17.85 -4.53
C VAL A 29 -19.80 18.69 -5.80
N ALA A 30 -20.14 19.98 -5.73
CA ALA A 30 -19.94 20.92 -6.83
C ALA A 30 -18.48 21.44 -6.85
N LEU A 31 -17.75 21.21 -7.94
CA LEU A 31 -16.40 21.72 -8.10
C LEU A 31 -16.45 23.14 -8.69
N GLU A 32 -15.98 24.11 -7.92
CA GLU A 32 -16.02 25.52 -8.32
C GLU A 32 -15.20 25.75 -9.60
N GLY A 33 -15.87 26.27 -10.64
CA GLY A 33 -15.26 26.52 -11.95
C GLY A 33 -15.00 25.27 -12.82
N GLN A 34 -15.41 24.07 -12.39
CA GLN A 34 -15.22 22.83 -13.16
C GLN A 34 -16.46 21.94 -13.14
N PRO A 35 -17.37 22.06 -14.13
CA PRO A 35 -18.54 21.18 -14.19
C PRO A 35 -18.12 19.74 -14.51
N TYR A 36 -18.90 18.77 -14.02
CA TYR A 36 -18.79 17.39 -14.48
C TYR A 36 -19.26 17.26 -15.93
N PRO A 37 -18.71 16.31 -16.71
CA PRO A 37 -17.64 15.39 -16.36
C PRO A 37 -16.25 16.03 -16.38
N VAL A 38 -15.39 15.62 -15.44
CA VAL A 38 -14.01 16.09 -15.29
C VAL A 38 -13.03 15.03 -15.79
N ALA A 39 -12.36 15.31 -16.92
CA ALA A 39 -11.30 14.43 -17.42
C ALA A 39 -10.09 14.45 -16.47
N LEU A 40 -9.63 13.27 -16.06
CA LEU A 40 -8.48 13.12 -15.17
C LEU A 40 -7.19 12.80 -15.93
N CYS A 41 -7.29 12.39 -17.19
CA CYS A 41 -6.16 12.08 -18.05
C CYS A 41 -5.41 13.37 -18.45
N GLY A 42 -4.07 13.32 -18.43
CA GLY A 42 -3.22 14.44 -18.85
C GLY A 42 -3.30 15.70 -17.98
N ARG A 43 -3.88 15.59 -16.77
CA ARG A 43 -3.98 16.72 -15.84
C ARG A 43 -2.76 16.78 -14.93
N ASP A 44 -2.03 17.88 -14.99
CA ASP A 44 -0.80 18.08 -14.22
C ASP A 44 -1.10 18.43 -12.76
N ASP A 45 -2.12 19.26 -12.51
CA ASP A 45 -2.51 19.69 -11.18
C ASP A 45 -3.56 18.76 -10.54
N MET A 46 -3.13 17.55 -10.20
CA MET A 46 -3.97 16.63 -9.41
C MET A 46 -4.13 17.08 -7.95
N SER A 47 -3.16 17.85 -7.42
CA SER A 47 -3.19 18.31 -6.03
C SER A 47 -4.27 19.38 -5.82
N GLY A 48 -4.36 20.35 -6.74
CA GLY A 48 -5.39 21.37 -6.72
C GLY A 48 -6.79 20.80 -6.93
N LEU A 49 -6.94 19.76 -7.76
CA LEU A 49 -8.21 19.04 -7.87
C LEU A 49 -8.61 18.38 -6.54
N CYS A 50 -7.69 17.71 -5.85
CA CYS A 50 -7.98 17.13 -4.52
C CYS A 50 -8.38 18.21 -3.50
N ALA A 51 -7.66 19.33 -3.47
CA ALA A 51 -7.99 20.45 -2.60
C ALA A 51 -9.38 21.05 -2.90
N ALA A 52 -9.74 21.19 -4.18
CA ALA A 52 -11.06 21.65 -4.59
C ALA A 52 -12.17 20.67 -4.17
N ILE A 53 -11.94 19.36 -4.28
CA ILE A 53 -12.89 18.33 -3.83
C ILE A 53 -13.08 18.43 -2.30
N GLU A 54 -12.00 18.53 -1.54
CA GLU A 54 -12.06 18.64 -0.08
C GLU A 54 -12.78 19.92 0.36
N ALA A 55 -12.44 21.06 -0.24
CA ALA A 55 -13.08 22.34 0.06
C ALA A 55 -14.57 22.35 -0.27
N SER A 56 -14.97 21.73 -1.39
CA SER A 56 -16.39 21.65 -1.78
C SER A 56 -17.18 20.64 -0.95
N ALA A 57 -16.58 19.50 -0.60
CA ALA A 57 -17.23 18.49 0.24
C ALA A 57 -17.51 19.02 1.66
N GLY A 58 -16.63 19.88 2.20
CA GLY A 58 -16.82 20.53 3.49
C GLY A 58 -18.01 21.50 3.54
N LYS A 59 -18.50 21.99 2.39
CA LYS A 59 -19.63 22.93 2.29
C LYS A 59 -21.00 22.25 2.28
N LEU A 60 -21.06 20.93 2.11
CA LEU A 60 -22.33 20.21 2.06
C LEU A 60 -22.91 20.01 3.46
N ALA A 61 -24.22 20.11 3.61
CA ALA A 61 -24.88 19.83 4.88
C ALA A 61 -24.87 18.32 5.14
N ASP A 62 -24.26 17.90 6.26
CA ASP A 62 -24.37 16.52 6.76
C ASP A 62 -24.79 16.60 8.23
N PRO A 63 -26.02 16.21 8.59
CA PRO A 63 -26.53 16.29 9.96
C PRO A 63 -25.67 15.58 11.00
N GLN A 64 -24.86 14.60 10.57
CA GLN A 64 -23.97 13.84 11.44
C GLN A 64 -22.62 14.55 11.67
N TYR A 65 -22.22 15.45 10.78
CA TYR A 65 -20.93 16.13 10.78
C TYR A 65 -21.03 17.67 10.79
N ASP A 66 -22.23 18.21 11.05
CA ASP A 66 -22.51 19.64 11.10
C ASP A 66 -21.74 20.37 12.23
N HIS A 67 -21.20 19.60 13.19
CA HIS A 67 -20.42 20.12 14.32
C HIS A 67 -18.91 20.15 14.08
N ASP A 68 -18.41 19.55 12.99
CA ASP A 68 -16.97 19.54 12.67
C ASP A 68 -16.72 19.75 11.16
N PRO A 69 -16.49 21.00 10.72
CA PRO A 69 -16.20 21.31 9.33
C PRO A 69 -14.84 20.76 8.83
N GLN A 70 -13.97 20.27 9.72
CA GLN A 70 -12.70 19.63 9.35
C GLN A 70 -12.80 18.10 9.32
N ALA A 71 -13.93 17.51 9.71
CA ALA A 71 -14.11 16.07 9.69
C ALA A 71 -14.02 15.52 8.27
N ARG A 72 -13.14 14.53 8.07
CA ARG A 72 -13.01 13.82 6.80
C ARG A 72 -14.28 13.02 6.53
N ARG A 73 -14.99 13.36 5.45
CA ARG A 73 -16.23 12.69 5.05
C ARG A 73 -15.93 11.60 4.01
N PRO A 74 -16.52 10.40 4.13
CA PRO A 74 -16.48 9.41 3.06
C PRO A 74 -17.09 10.00 1.78
N LEU A 75 -16.42 9.78 0.66
CA LEU A 75 -16.88 10.22 -0.66
C LEU A 75 -17.03 9.02 -1.59
N ALA A 76 -18.13 8.99 -2.34
CA ALA A 76 -18.33 8.10 -3.46
C ALA A 76 -17.93 8.82 -4.76
N LEU A 77 -16.95 8.28 -5.47
CA LEU A 77 -16.51 8.81 -6.76
C LEU A 77 -17.14 7.99 -7.88
N GLN A 78 -17.91 8.63 -8.76
CA GLN A 78 -18.42 8.01 -9.96
C GLN A 78 -17.46 8.30 -11.11
N VAL A 79 -16.95 7.24 -11.75
CA VAL A 79 -15.94 7.34 -12.79
C VAL A 79 -16.33 6.54 -14.02
N ARG A 80 -16.06 7.10 -15.20
CA ARG A 80 -16.21 6.47 -16.51
C ARG A 80 -14.84 6.19 -17.11
N PHE A 81 -14.68 5.05 -17.78
CA PHE A 81 -13.45 4.68 -18.48
C PHE A 81 -13.67 4.68 -20.01
N PRO A 82 -12.66 5.01 -20.82
CA PRO A 82 -12.82 5.21 -22.27
C PRO A 82 -13.02 3.92 -23.08
N ALA A 83 -12.77 2.73 -22.53
CA ALA A 83 -12.92 1.46 -23.27
C ALA A 83 -13.37 0.24 -22.45
N HIS A 84 -13.73 0.40 -21.17
CA HIS A 84 -14.05 -0.73 -20.31
C HIS A 84 -15.22 -0.43 -19.37
N THR A 85 -16.24 -1.28 -19.43
CA THR A 85 -17.21 -1.41 -18.34
C THR A 85 -16.51 -2.18 -17.21
N PRO A 86 -16.47 -1.68 -15.97
CA PRO A 86 -15.89 -2.43 -14.85
C PRO A 86 -16.67 -3.74 -14.67
N LEU A 87 -16.04 -4.89 -14.93
CA LEU A 87 -16.68 -6.19 -14.75
C LEU A 87 -16.65 -6.66 -13.27
N SER A 88 -15.80 -6.06 -12.43
CA SER A 88 -15.74 -6.28 -10.97
C SER A 88 -14.81 -5.30 -10.23
N ASN A 89 -14.92 -5.23 -8.90
CA ASN A 89 -13.99 -4.48 -8.03
C ASN A 89 -12.54 -4.98 -8.14
N ASN A 90 -12.33 -6.26 -8.45
CA ASN A 90 -11.00 -6.84 -8.60
C ASN A 90 -10.30 -6.34 -9.88
N TRP A 91 -11.06 -6.23 -10.97
CA TRP A 91 -10.56 -5.62 -12.22
C TRP A 91 -10.10 -4.17 -11.99
N LEU A 92 -10.90 -3.38 -11.27
CA LEU A 92 -10.56 -1.99 -10.96
C LEU A 92 -9.29 -1.89 -10.12
N ARG A 93 -9.15 -2.73 -9.09
CA ARG A 93 -7.94 -2.79 -8.25
C ARG A 93 -6.71 -3.15 -9.08
N ALA A 94 -6.80 -4.16 -9.94
CA ALA A 94 -5.69 -4.58 -10.80
C ALA A 94 -5.27 -3.47 -11.77
N LEU A 95 -6.23 -2.79 -12.41
CA LEU A 95 -5.99 -1.69 -13.34
C LEU A 95 -5.32 -0.49 -12.65
N LEU A 96 -5.81 -0.09 -11.46
CA LEU A 96 -5.20 1.00 -10.69
C LEU A 96 -3.78 0.67 -10.18
N SER A 97 -3.50 -0.61 -9.94
CA SER A 97 -2.16 -1.08 -9.61
C SER A 97 -1.20 -0.99 -10.80
N GLN A 98 -1.62 -1.42 -12.00
CA GLN A 98 -0.80 -1.33 -13.22
C GLN A 98 -0.46 0.11 -13.60
N ALA A 99 -1.42 1.02 -13.48
CA ALA A 99 -1.20 2.44 -13.70
C ALA A 99 -0.25 3.09 -12.69
N SER A 100 -0.13 2.52 -11.49
CA SER A 100 0.86 2.96 -10.50
C SER A 100 2.27 2.50 -10.88
N ALA A 101 2.41 1.28 -11.41
CA ALA A 101 3.69 0.75 -11.89
C ALA A 101 4.22 1.53 -13.10
N THR A 102 3.33 1.90 -14.04
CA THR A 102 3.68 2.67 -15.24
C THR A 102 4.16 4.08 -14.88
N ARG A 103 3.44 4.79 -13.98
CA ARG A 103 3.87 6.11 -13.49
C ARG A 103 5.21 6.03 -12.74
N LEU A 104 5.45 4.97 -11.99
CA LEU A 104 6.73 4.75 -11.30
C LEU A 104 7.87 4.47 -12.28
N ALA A 105 7.60 3.79 -13.41
CA ALA A 105 8.58 3.60 -14.47
C ALA A 105 8.88 4.90 -15.22
N GLU A 106 7.86 5.71 -15.54
CA GLU A 106 8.01 7.02 -16.17
C GLU A 106 8.76 8.02 -15.27
N LEU A 107 8.39 8.11 -13.98
CA LEU A 107 9.11 8.94 -13.00
C LEU A 107 10.54 8.44 -12.78
N ALA A 108 10.76 7.11 -12.74
CA ALA A 108 12.10 6.54 -12.62
C ALA A 108 12.96 6.78 -13.87
N ALA A 109 12.37 6.86 -15.07
CA ALA A 109 13.08 7.23 -16.28
C ALA A 109 13.51 8.72 -16.28
N VAL A 110 12.70 9.60 -15.66
CA VAL A 110 13.06 11.01 -15.44
C VAL A 110 14.13 11.15 -14.34
N GLU A 111 14.03 10.39 -13.24
CA GLU A 111 15.02 10.37 -12.15
C GLU A 111 16.35 9.71 -12.54
N ALA A 112 16.35 8.75 -13.48
CA ALA A 112 17.57 8.11 -13.97
C ALA A 112 18.56 9.07 -14.64
N GLY A 113 18.14 10.30 -14.98
CA GLY A 113 19.00 11.38 -15.44
C GLY A 113 19.66 12.20 -14.33
N VAL A 114 19.37 11.95 -13.05
CA VAL A 114 19.87 12.73 -11.90
C VAL A 114 20.67 11.85 -10.93
N PRO A 115 21.95 12.18 -10.63
CA PRO A 115 22.70 11.46 -9.61
C PRO A 115 22.09 11.74 -8.22
N THR A 116 21.75 10.69 -7.46
CA THR A 116 21.15 10.83 -6.12
C THR A 116 22.05 10.22 -5.04
N GLU A 117 22.55 11.07 -4.14
CA GLU A 117 23.04 10.67 -2.82
C GLU A 117 21.85 10.37 -1.88
N PRO A 118 21.99 9.47 -0.89
CA PRO A 118 20.84 8.93 -0.18
C PRO A 118 20.43 9.77 1.05
N GLU A 119 19.17 10.23 1.07
CA GLU A 119 18.51 10.64 2.31
C GLU A 119 17.87 9.45 3.06
N PRO A 120 17.90 9.43 4.40
CA PRO A 120 17.28 8.37 5.20
C PRO A 120 15.75 8.52 5.25
N MET A 121 15.03 7.56 4.66
CA MET A 121 13.57 7.56 4.61
C MET A 121 12.94 6.75 5.76
N VAL A 122 12.05 7.38 6.53
CA VAL A 122 11.29 6.77 7.64
C VAL A 122 10.15 5.91 7.09
N VAL A 123 10.22 4.59 7.31
CA VAL A 123 9.12 3.66 6.97
C VAL A 123 8.01 3.78 8.02
N THR A 124 6.88 4.39 7.66
CA THR A 124 5.65 4.40 8.45
C THR A 124 4.80 3.18 8.10
N TYR A 125 4.72 2.21 9.01
CA TYR A 125 3.64 1.22 8.98
C TYR A 125 2.34 1.93 9.39
N SER A 126 1.48 2.24 8.43
CA SER A 126 0.14 2.73 8.74
C SER A 126 -0.62 1.63 9.49
N ARG A 127 -1.19 1.97 10.64
CA ARG A 127 -2.11 1.14 11.43
C ARG A 127 -3.25 0.68 10.52
N LEU A 128 -3.10 -0.51 9.92
CA LEU A 128 -4.19 -1.12 9.17
C LEU A 128 -5.21 -1.66 10.16
N ALA A 129 -6.40 -1.06 10.07
CA ALA A 129 -7.72 -1.57 10.40
C ALA A 129 -7.94 -2.17 11.80
N ARG A 130 -8.98 -1.66 12.46
CA ARG A 130 -9.62 -2.23 13.66
C ARG A 130 -10.12 -3.65 13.38
N GLY A 131 -9.24 -4.64 13.56
CA GLY A 131 -9.58 -6.02 13.89
C GLY A 131 -9.00 -6.31 15.27
N GLN A 132 -9.70 -7.08 16.10
CA GLN A 132 -9.21 -7.51 17.41
C GLN A 132 -7.89 -8.26 17.21
N GLY A 133 -6.77 -7.60 17.50
CA GLY A 133 -5.43 -8.08 17.21
C GLY A 133 -4.63 -8.30 18.49
N PHE A 134 -4.01 -9.47 18.57
CA PHE A 134 -3.02 -9.88 19.57
C PHE A 134 -2.12 -8.72 20.02
N VAL A 135 -2.14 -8.40 21.32
CA VAL A 135 -1.20 -7.43 21.90
C VAL A 135 0.18 -8.11 22.04
N HIS A 136 0.89 -8.19 20.93
CA HIS A 136 2.34 -8.30 20.94
C HIS A 136 2.91 -6.89 21.09
N ASN A 137 4.01 -6.71 21.80
CA ASN A 137 4.61 -5.39 21.98
C ASN A 137 4.94 -4.76 20.61
N HIS A 138 4.09 -3.84 20.14
CA HIS A 138 4.16 -3.28 18.80
C HIS A 138 5.47 -2.55 18.54
N ASP A 139 6.00 -1.87 19.56
CA ASP A 139 7.25 -1.13 19.46
C ASP A 139 8.44 -2.08 19.35
N GLN A 140 8.41 -3.20 20.08
CA GLN A 140 9.41 -4.26 19.94
C GLN A 140 9.38 -4.86 18.53
N LYS A 141 8.19 -5.22 18.03
CA LYS A 141 8.01 -5.78 16.69
C LYS A 141 8.51 -4.81 15.61
N ARG A 142 8.18 -3.53 15.75
CA ARG A 142 8.63 -2.48 14.85
C ARG A 142 10.15 -2.35 14.84
N ALA A 143 10.79 -2.38 16.01
CA ALA A 143 12.24 -2.32 16.12
C ALA A 143 12.91 -3.51 15.40
N VAL A 144 12.37 -4.73 15.58
CA VAL A 144 12.84 -5.94 14.88
C VAL A 144 12.68 -5.80 13.36
N ASP A 145 11.53 -5.33 12.87
CA ASP A 145 11.28 -5.19 11.44
C ASP A 145 12.20 -4.14 10.78
N GLN A 146 12.40 -2.99 11.44
CA GLN A 146 13.30 -1.95 10.94
C GLN A 146 14.75 -2.42 10.88
N HIS A 147 15.20 -3.15 11.89
CA HIS A 147 16.55 -3.73 11.92
C HIS A 147 16.74 -4.79 10.83
N ALA A 148 15.76 -5.66 10.63
CA ALA A 148 15.79 -6.65 9.56
C ALA A 148 15.83 -6.00 8.18
N MET A 149 15.02 -4.95 7.94
CA MET A 149 15.05 -4.19 6.69
C MET A 149 16.41 -3.54 6.43
N LYS A 150 17.06 -3.00 7.47
CA LYS A 150 18.40 -2.42 7.34
C LYS A 150 19.42 -3.47 6.90
N LEU A 151 19.51 -4.59 7.64
CA LEU A 151 20.47 -5.65 7.32
C LEU A 151 20.22 -6.27 5.94
N ALA A 152 18.95 -6.41 5.56
CA ALA A 152 18.56 -6.89 4.23
C ALA A 152 19.03 -5.95 3.12
N ARG A 153 18.83 -4.64 3.29
CA ARG A 153 19.29 -3.62 2.32
C ARG A 153 20.81 -3.63 2.19
N ASP A 154 21.53 -3.68 3.31
CA ASP A 154 23.00 -3.70 3.32
C ASP A 154 23.50 -4.93 2.54
N PHE A 155 23.00 -6.13 2.87
CA PHE A 155 23.33 -7.38 2.17
C PHE A 155 23.05 -7.32 0.66
N LEU A 156 21.88 -6.83 0.25
CA LEU A 156 21.51 -6.73 -1.17
C LEU A 156 22.41 -5.74 -1.91
N THR A 157 22.73 -4.61 -1.28
CA THR A 157 23.60 -3.57 -1.86
C THR A 157 25.04 -4.08 -2.02
N GLU A 158 25.58 -4.73 -0.98
CA GLU A 158 26.90 -5.40 -1.02
C GLU A 158 26.95 -6.51 -2.08
N SER A 159 25.81 -7.16 -2.35
CA SER A 159 25.66 -8.15 -3.42
C SER A 159 25.51 -7.53 -4.82
N GLY A 160 25.67 -6.21 -4.97
CA GLY A 160 25.65 -5.50 -6.24
C GLY A 160 24.26 -5.14 -6.75
N TRP A 161 23.21 -5.26 -5.93
CA TRP A 161 21.86 -4.83 -6.31
C TRP A 161 21.64 -3.35 -6.02
N ARG A 162 20.96 -2.66 -6.93
CA ARG A 162 20.38 -1.34 -6.66
C ARG A 162 19.02 -1.51 -5.98
N VAL A 163 18.88 -1.07 -4.72
CA VAL A 163 17.73 -1.39 -3.86
C VAL A 163 16.79 -0.20 -3.62
N ARG A 164 15.52 -0.33 -4.02
CA ARG A 164 14.44 0.65 -3.75
C ARG A 164 13.45 0.11 -2.70
N THR A 165 13.12 0.90 -1.69
CA THR A 165 12.07 0.57 -0.69
C THR A 165 10.69 0.75 -1.30
N MET A 166 9.80 -0.20 -1.04
CA MET A 166 8.41 -0.20 -1.48
C MET A 166 7.45 -0.15 -0.29
N ASN A 167 6.25 0.38 -0.53
CA ASN A 167 5.15 0.28 0.43
C ASN A 167 4.50 -1.11 0.34
N THR A 168 4.78 -1.97 1.31
CA THR A 168 4.27 -3.35 1.36
C THR A 168 2.76 -3.46 1.27
N LEU A 169 2.01 -2.49 1.81
CA LEU A 169 0.54 -2.51 1.77
C LEU A 169 -0.01 -2.35 0.36
N THR A 170 0.77 -1.73 -0.52
CA THR A 170 0.38 -1.51 -1.92
C THR A 170 0.95 -2.59 -2.83
N PHE A 171 2.17 -3.06 -2.56
CA PHE A 171 2.94 -3.86 -3.51
C PHE A 171 3.18 -5.32 -3.08
N GLY A 172 2.92 -5.67 -1.82
CA GLY A 172 3.11 -7.03 -1.30
C GLY A 172 4.57 -7.49 -1.23
N HIS A 173 5.53 -6.56 -1.28
CA HIS A 173 6.96 -6.81 -1.08
C HIS A 173 7.66 -5.57 -0.47
N ASN A 174 8.81 -5.75 0.19
CA ASN A 174 9.58 -4.67 0.82
C ASN A 174 10.50 -3.92 -0.15
N PHE A 175 11.18 -4.63 -1.05
CA PHE A 175 12.17 -4.05 -1.96
C PHE A 175 11.95 -4.44 -3.42
N VAL A 176 12.30 -3.52 -4.32
CA VAL A 176 12.62 -3.83 -5.72
C VAL A 176 14.12 -3.64 -5.91
N CYS A 177 14.77 -4.67 -6.42
CA CYS A 177 16.21 -4.74 -6.64
C CYS A 177 16.49 -4.84 -8.14
N MET A 178 17.43 -4.05 -8.65
CA MET A 178 17.85 -4.07 -10.05
C MET A 178 19.33 -4.39 -10.18
N ARG A 179 19.69 -5.32 -11.08
CA ARG A 179 21.09 -5.63 -11.44
C ARG A 179 21.12 -6.23 -12.85
N ASP A 180 21.98 -5.71 -13.72
CA ASP A 180 22.21 -6.23 -15.08
C ASP A 180 20.92 -6.47 -15.90
N GLY A 181 19.93 -5.57 -15.76
CA GLY A 181 18.64 -5.67 -16.43
C GLY A 181 17.64 -6.63 -15.79
N LEU A 182 18.03 -7.34 -14.71
CA LEU A 182 17.16 -8.19 -13.92
C LEU A 182 16.48 -7.37 -12.82
N GLU A 183 15.18 -7.62 -12.63
CA GLU A 183 14.39 -7.14 -11.51
C GLU A 183 14.14 -8.28 -10.53
N MET A 184 14.30 -8.00 -9.23
CA MET A 184 13.93 -8.92 -8.16
C MET A 184 13.14 -8.19 -7.07
N ARG A 185 11.99 -8.74 -6.72
CA ARG A 185 11.13 -8.30 -5.63
C ARG A 185 11.45 -9.08 -4.36
N VAL A 186 11.83 -8.38 -3.30
CA VAL A 186 12.25 -9.02 -2.05
C VAL A 186 11.25 -8.72 -0.94
N GLU A 187 10.73 -9.76 -0.30
CA GLU A 187 10.03 -9.65 0.99
C GLU A 187 11.01 -9.93 2.13
N VAL A 188 10.97 -9.10 3.17
CA VAL A 188 11.89 -9.15 4.32
C VAL A 188 11.13 -9.56 5.57
N ARG A 189 11.72 -10.48 6.35
CA ARG A 189 11.14 -10.96 7.60
C ARG A 189 12.16 -10.89 8.73
N GLY A 190 11.85 -10.13 9.77
CA GLY A 190 12.61 -10.11 11.02
C GLY A 190 11.98 -11.03 12.07
N THR A 191 12.81 -11.80 12.78
CA THR A 191 12.36 -12.59 13.94
C THR A 191 13.45 -12.70 15.02
N THR A 192 13.03 -12.73 16.28
CA THR A 192 13.90 -13.05 17.42
C THR A 192 14.10 -14.56 17.59
N GLY A 193 13.26 -15.38 16.94
CA GLY A 193 13.33 -16.83 16.95
C GLY A 193 14.41 -17.41 16.02
N ALA A 194 14.42 -18.74 15.89
CA ALA A 194 15.44 -19.49 15.15
C ALA A 194 15.37 -19.38 13.62
N GLY A 195 14.36 -18.71 13.06
CA GLY A 195 14.19 -18.58 11.60
C GLY A 195 13.66 -19.83 10.90
N ASP A 196 13.12 -20.79 11.65
CA ASP A 196 12.46 -21.99 11.14
C ASP A 196 11.11 -21.69 10.48
N ARG A 197 10.44 -20.62 10.90
CA ARG A 197 9.15 -20.17 10.38
C ARG A 197 9.04 -18.65 10.36
N VAL A 198 8.25 -18.15 9.41
CA VAL A 198 7.86 -16.74 9.30
C VAL A 198 6.38 -16.66 8.95
N PHE A 199 5.76 -15.53 9.27
CA PHE A 199 4.38 -15.26 8.86
C PHE A 199 4.37 -14.47 7.56
N ALA A 200 3.44 -14.81 6.68
CA ALA A 200 3.20 -14.07 5.44
C ALA A 200 1.70 -13.84 5.27
N THR A 201 1.33 -12.69 4.72
CA THR A 201 -0.05 -12.34 4.39
C THR A 201 -0.45 -12.99 3.06
N ALA A 202 -1.75 -13.17 2.84
CA ALA A 202 -2.25 -13.69 1.57
C ALA A 202 -1.75 -12.87 0.36
N GLY A 203 -1.68 -11.54 0.50
CA GLY A 203 -1.20 -10.65 -0.56
C GLY A 203 0.27 -10.88 -0.94
N GLU A 204 1.14 -11.14 0.02
CA GLU A 204 2.55 -11.47 -0.24
C GLU A 204 2.69 -12.82 -0.93
N ILE A 205 1.95 -13.82 -0.45
CA ILE A 205 1.93 -15.16 -1.05
C ILE A 205 1.42 -15.12 -2.49
N GLU A 206 0.38 -14.33 -2.76
CA GLU A 206 -0.11 -14.11 -4.12
C GLU A 206 0.90 -13.37 -5.00
N GLN A 207 1.59 -12.36 -4.46
CA GLN A 207 2.58 -11.60 -5.21
C GLN A 207 3.78 -12.49 -5.61
N ALA A 208 4.28 -13.29 -4.67
CA ALA A 208 5.37 -14.23 -4.92
C ALA A 208 4.98 -15.27 -5.97
N ALA A 209 3.76 -15.83 -5.87
CA ALA A 209 3.27 -16.84 -6.81
C ALA A 209 2.99 -16.32 -8.23
N ARG A 210 2.86 -15.00 -8.44
CA ARG A 210 2.66 -14.43 -9.80
C ARG A 210 3.88 -14.58 -10.67
N ASP A 211 5.06 -14.52 -10.08
CA ASP A 211 6.34 -14.60 -10.77
C ASP A 211 7.41 -14.97 -9.74
N PRO A 212 7.55 -16.27 -9.47
CA PRO A 212 8.48 -16.77 -8.47
C PRO A 212 9.93 -16.42 -8.79
N GLU A 213 10.35 -16.50 -10.04
CA GLU A 213 11.74 -16.27 -10.45
C GLU A 213 12.21 -14.84 -10.16
N ALA A 214 11.30 -13.86 -10.25
CA ALA A 214 11.58 -12.48 -9.83
C ALA A 214 11.20 -12.20 -8.37
N SER A 215 10.92 -13.22 -7.55
CA SER A 215 10.50 -13.07 -6.16
C SER A 215 11.49 -13.75 -5.21
N ALA A 216 11.85 -13.07 -4.12
CA ALA A 216 12.74 -13.61 -3.11
C ALA A 216 12.24 -13.30 -1.70
N LEU A 217 12.58 -14.18 -0.75
CA LEU A 217 12.35 -14.00 0.67
C LEU A 217 13.69 -13.88 1.39
N LEU A 218 13.85 -12.81 2.16
CA LEU A 218 15.02 -12.57 2.99
C LEU A 218 14.61 -12.56 4.46
N VAL A 219 15.09 -13.56 5.21
CA VAL A 219 14.80 -13.71 6.64
C VAL A 219 16.01 -13.29 7.45
N VAL A 220 15.81 -12.39 8.41
CA VAL A 220 16.78 -12.05 9.45
C VAL A 220 16.29 -12.67 10.76
N PHE A 221 17.02 -13.65 11.26
CA PHE A 221 16.61 -14.44 12.43
C PHE A 221 17.66 -14.38 13.54
N GLY A 222 17.26 -14.78 14.76
CA GLY A 222 18.13 -14.67 15.94
C GLY A 222 18.42 -13.23 16.36
N ILE A 223 17.54 -12.28 16.00
CA ILE A 223 17.66 -10.89 16.43
C ILE A 223 17.48 -10.84 17.95
N LYS A 224 18.45 -10.28 18.67
CA LYS A 224 18.32 -10.02 20.10
C LYS A 224 17.73 -8.63 20.27
N VAL A 225 16.86 -8.45 21.27
CA VAL A 225 16.26 -7.14 21.55
C VAL A 225 16.41 -6.84 23.02
N ARG A 226 16.96 -5.66 23.34
CA ARG A 226 17.06 -5.14 24.71
C ARG A 226 16.10 -3.98 24.89
N HIS A 227 15.54 -3.84 26.09
CA HIS A 227 14.74 -2.68 26.45
C HIS A 227 15.58 -1.75 27.33
N ILE A 228 15.95 -0.58 26.82
CA ILE A 228 16.80 0.39 27.50
C ILE A 228 16.13 1.75 27.38
N GLU A 229 15.92 2.42 28.52
CA GLU A 229 15.37 3.79 28.59
C GLU A 229 14.05 3.97 27.78
N GLY A 230 13.16 2.98 27.86
CA GLY A 230 11.87 3.02 27.16
C GLY A 230 11.94 2.75 25.66
N ARG A 231 13.09 2.28 25.14
CA ARG A 231 13.28 1.95 23.72
C ARG A 231 13.68 0.49 23.55
N TRP A 232 13.19 -0.11 22.47
CA TRP A 232 13.61 -1.44 22.03
C TRP A 232 14.80 -1.32 21.09
N LEU A 233 15.94 -1.85 21.50
CA LEU A 233 17.20 -1.82 20.77
C LEU A 233 17.51 -3.23 20.23
N PRO A 234 17.32 -3.46 18.92
CA PRO A 234 17.64 -4.71 18.27
C PRO A 234 19.15 -4.79 17.98
N GLU A 235 19.72 -5.99 18.05
CA GLU A 235 21.13 -6.26 17.76
C GLU A 235 21.33 -7.63 17.11
N GLY A 236 22.39 -7.74 16.30
CA GLY A 236 22.77 -8.98 15.63
C GLY A 236 21.73 -9.45 14.59
N GLY A 237 21.66 -10.76 14.40
CA GLY A 237 20.79 -11.40 13.42
C GLY A 237 21.58 -12.07 12.31
N THR A 238 21.08 -13.21 11.85
CA THR A 238 21.65 -14.00 10.75
C THR A 238 20.71 -13.92 9.55
N LEU A 239 21.29 -13.75 8.37
CA LEU A 239 20.56 -13.67 7.10
C LEU A 239 20.36 -15.06 6.49
N ARG A 240 19.14 -15.31 6.02
CA ARG A 240 18.81 -16.42 5.11
C ARG A 240 18.09 -15.84 3.91
N PHE A 241 18.69 -16.01 2.75
CA PHE A 241 18.15 -15.55 1.48
C PHE A 241 17.59 -16.75 0.69
N ILE A 242 16.35 -16.63 0.23
CA ILE A 242 15.64 -17.65 -0.53
C ILE A 242 15.23 -17.00 -1.85
N GLU A 243 15.94 -17.37 -2.91
CA GLU A 243 15.62 -17.00 -4.29
C GLU A 243 14.47 -17.86 -4.82
N SER A 244 13.87 -17.41 -5.92
CA SER A 244 12.73 -18.06 -6.59
C SER A 244 11.62 -18.48 -5.62
N TRP A 245 11.21 -17.57 -4.73
CA TRP A 245 10.34 -17.87 -3.60
C TRP A 245 8.91 -18.21 -4.06
N ASP A 246 8.59 -19.51 -4.08
CA ASP A 246 7.25 -20.02 -4.43
C ASP A 246 6.60 -20.83 -3.29
N PRO A 247 6.08 -20.16 -2.25
CA PRO A 247 5.53 -20.86 -1.09
C PRO A 247 4.26 -21.68 -1.41
N LYS A 248 3.56 -21.42 -2.53
CA LYS A 248 2.35 -22.18 -2.91
C LYS A 248 2.69 -23.57 -3.42
N HIS A 249 3.77 -23.71 -4.19
CA HIS A 249 4.11 -24.98 -4.83
C HIS A 249 5.10 -25.83 -4.03
N THR A 250 5.74 -25.28 -2.99
CA THR A 250 6.68 -26.03 -2.13
C THR A 250 6.00 -26.90 -1.06
N GLY A 251 4.70 -26.76 -0.82
CA GLY A 251 3.99 -27.47 0.24
C GLY A 251 4.38 -27.06 1.68
N THR A 252 5.10 -25.95 1.85
CA THR A 252 5.58 -25.46 3.15
C THR A 252 4.62 -24.49 3.84
N LEU A 253 3.60 -24.00 3.14
CA LEU A 253 2.57 -23.14 3.73
C LEU A 253 1.67 -23.90 4.70
N ARG A 254 1.39 -23.27 5.84
CA ARG A 254 0.41 -23.73 6.81
C ARG A 254 -0.53 -22.56 7.15
N PRO A 255 -1.86 -22.75 7.14
CA PRO A 255 -2.78 -21.72 7.60
C PRO A 255 -2.47 -21.33 9.05
N LYS A 256 -2.59 -20.05 9.35
CA LYS A 256 -2.41 -19.50 10.69
C LYS A 256 -3.64 -18.72 11.15
N ASP A 257 -4.10 -17.81 10.30
CA ASP A 257 -5.23 -16.94 10.57
C ASP A 257 -6.26 -17.10 9.45
N TYR A 258 -7.54 -16.94 9.80
CA TYR A 258 -8.65 -16.91 8.85
C TYR A 258 -9.38 -15.57 8.99
N ILE A 259 -9.75 -14.98 7.86
CA ILE A 259 -10.65 -13.83 7.82
C ILE A 259 -12.06 -14.39 7.61
N TYR A 260 -12.92 -14.24 8.60
CA TYR A 260 -14.34 -14.58 8.49
C TYR A 260 -15.14 -13.34 8.07
N MET A 261 -15.85 -13.45 6.95
CA MET A 261 -16.78 -12.43 6.49
C MET A 261 -18.13 -12.69 7.14
N LEU A 262 -18.58 -11.76 8.00
CA LEU A 262 -19.94 -11.83 8.52
C LEU A 262 -20.94 -11.71 7.36
N PRO A 263 -22.06 -12.47 7.39
CA PRO A 263 -23.16 -12.20 6.47
C PRO A 263 -23.65 -10.75 6.67
N PRO A 264 -24.28 -10.16 5.64
CA PRO A 264 -24.96 -8.88 5.83
C PRO A 264 -25.97 -9.01 6.98
N TRP A 265 -26.11 -7.95 7.77
CA TRP A 265 -27.17 -7.86 8.77
C TRP A 265 -28.51 -7.83 8.01
N GLU A 266 -29.41 -8.74 8.34
CA GLU A 266 -30.82 -8.66 7.94
C GLU A 266 -31.54 -7.81 8.99
N ASP A 267 -32.20 -6.73 8.57
CA ASP A 267 -33.05 -5.88 9.41
C ASP A 267 -34.38 -6.58 9.76
#